data_AF-A0A9D6WQN8-F1
#
_entry.id   AF-A0A9D6WQN8-F1
#
_cell.length_a   1.000
_cell.length_b   1.000
_cell.length_c   1.000
_cell.angle_alpha   90.00
_cell.angle_beta   90.00
_cell.angle_gamma   90.00
#
_symmetry.space_group_name_H-M   'P 1'
#
loop_
_entity.id
_entity.type
_entity.pdbx_description
1 polymer ?
#
loop_
_entity_poly.entity_id
_entity_poly.type
_entity_poly.pdbx_seq_one_letter_code
_entity_poly.pdbx_strand_id
1 'polypeptide(L)'
;IITRHIAAVAFSAFFRAGNDRFGNVTKLFRDVANPSGIADLKEFLRQHRRALEESLRNIVPDTITDEIGLNDGTWIENITGAASRFAEAESEVSSDHQNVARLKDEAKVKDDFSTAKWAQNRLATIAGEDTLSFLSRKAIIPKYGFPVDTVELDTHRTANFESSAVTLQRDLTIAISEFAPSSELIANKKVWKSYGLKQVVGKEWERWQYARCPKHGAYFERRPYTDGKSQFVGCCGEERVFNYIEPRFGFVTKREIPKEPTGRPVRVFTTRPYFGGFKDNEEKIDALINPVISATRVSPGYMVVVCEGRHGGGFYVCDKCGAGFQNRKQPEKGHTNPYGKPCSARPDSLHQTMLGHELLTDVLRLQFHLRPEISSDPTWLAFALAYALVEGAAETLDVPATDLSATVAYARDQGRAAQDWSRD
;
A
#
# COMPACT_ATOMS: atom_id res chain seq x y z
N ILE A 1 10.84 -5.83 8.06
CA ILE A 1 10.45 -6.74 9.17
C ILE A 1 11.17 -6.39 10.48
N ILE A 2 12.48 -6.21 10.45
CA ILE A 2 13.31 -6.10 11.66
C ILE A 2 13.03 -4.78 12.40
N THR A 3 12.86 -3.67 11.68
CA THR A 3 12.43 -2.39 12.26
C THR A 3 11.17 -2.50 13.12
N ARG A 4 10.23 -3.38 12.77
CA ARG A 4 9.01 -3.61 13.58
C ARG A 4 9.33 -4.36 14.87
N HIS A 5 10.25 -5.32 14.85
CA HIS A 5 10.70 -6.02 16.05
C HIS A 5 11.45 -5.06 16.98
N ILE A 6 12.31 -4.19 16.44
CA ILE A 6 12.95 -3.11 17.19
C ILE A 6 11.88 -2.19 17.80
N ALA A 7 10.87 -1.79 17.02
CA ALA A 7 9.75 -1.00 17.53
C ALA A 7 9.01 -1.71 18.66
N ALA A 8 8.74 -3.02 18.55
CA ALA A 8 8.09 -3.78 19.61
C ALA A 8 8.90 -3.79 20.92
N VAL A 9 10.23 -3.93 20.84
CA VAL A 9 11.13 -3.83 22.01
C VAL A 9 11.10 -2.42 22.59
N ALA A 10 11.20 -1.40 21.75
CA ALA A 10 11.14 0.02 22.13
C ALA A 10 9.82 0.36 22.85
N PHE A 11 8.68 -0.04 22.30
CA PHE A 11 7.36 0.14 22.93
C PHE A 11 7.24 -0.67 24.22
N SER A 12 7.76 -1.89 24.28
CA SER A 12 7.76 -2.70 25.50
C SER A 12 8.49 -2.00 26.65
N ALA A 13 9.68 -1.46 26.38
CA ALA A 13 10.45 -0.69 27.35
C ALA A 13 9.71 0.61 27.74
N PHE A 14 9.17 1.33 26.75
CA PHE A 14 8.42 2.56 26.97
C PHE A 14 7.21 2.32 27.89
N PHE A 15 6.42 1.27 27.68
CA PHE A 15 5.25 0.99 28.50
C PHE A 15 5.60 0.51 29.92
N ARG A 16 6.73 -0.19 30.10
CA ARG A 16 7.21 -0.63 31.41
C ARG A 16 7.75 0.49 32.28
N ALA A 17 8.10 1.64 31.69
CA ALA A 17 8.64 2.79 32.41
C ALA A 17 7.59 3.56 33.26
N GLY A 18 6.33 3.10 33.30
CA GLY A 18 5.32 3.67 34.20
C GLY A 18 4.74 5.02 33.78
N ASN A 19 4.78 5.37 32.49
CA ASN A 19 4.35 6.66 31.94
C ASN A 19 2.82 6.77 31.65
N ASP A 20 2.02 5.78 32.08
CA ASP A 20 0.58 5.65 31.82
C ASP A 20 0.17 5.77 30.34
N ARG A 21 1.04 5.33 29.42
CA ARG A 21 0.75 5.35 27.96
C ARG A 21 0.14 4.06 27.43
N PHE A 22 0.06 3.00 28.24
CA PHE A 22 -0.46 1.70 27.81
C PHE A 22 -1.94 1.54 28.19
N GLY A 23 -2.74 1.04 27.25
CA GLY A 23 -4.11 0.60 27.48
C GLY A 23 -5.04 0.94 26.33
N ASN A 24 -5.05 2.20 25.89
CA ASN A 24 -5.82 2.62 24.71
C ASN A 24 -5.14 3.77 23.94
N VAL A 25 -5.70 4.12 22.79
CA VAL A 25 -5.22 5.19 21.90
C VAL A 25 -5.15 6.54 22.63
N THR A 26 -6.14 6.89 23.47
CA THR A 26 -6.08 8.12 24.27
C THR A 26 -4.88 8.14 25.21
N LYS A 27 -4.61 7.05 25.93
CA LYS A 27 -3.42 6.95 26.79
C LYS A 27 -2.13 7.03 25.97
N LEU A 28 -2.05 6.32 24.85
CA LEU A 28 -0.87 6.30 23.97
C LEU A 28 -0.48 7.71 23.52
N PHE A 29 -1.46 8.51 23.08
CA PHE A 29 -1.22 9.83 22.49
C PHE A 29 -1.45 11.02 23.43
N ARG A 30 -1.97 10.79 24.65
CA ARG A 30 -2.51 11.77 25.63
C ARG A 30 -3.74 12.55 25.14
N ASP A 31 -3.64 13.17 23.97
CA ASP A 31 -4.73 13.85 23.29
C ASP A 31 -4.78 13.35 21.85
N VAL A 32 -5.92 12.81 21.42
CA VAL A 32 -6.05 12.29 20.05
C VAL A 32 -6.13 13.44 19.03
N ALA A 33 -6.66 14.60 19.42
CA ALA A 33 -6.76 15.76 18.53
C ALA A 33 -5.39 16.40 18.27
N ASN A 34 -4.56 16.49 19.31
CA ASN A 34 -3.20 17.05 19.27
C ASN A 34 -2.21 16.06 19.94
N PRO A 35 -1.88 14.97 19.25
CA PRO A 35 -1.11 13.88 19.84
C PRO A 35 0.34 14.26 20.11
N SER A 36 0.90 13.58 21.12
CA SER A 36 2.29 13.76 21.58
C SER A 36 3.10 12.47 21.57
N GLY A 37 2.52 11.36 21.13
CA GLY A 37 3.09 10.02 21.23
C GLY A 37 4.47 9.89 20.58
N ILE A 38 4.66 10.48 19.40
CA ILE A 38 5.98 10.52 18.74
C ILE A 38 7.01 11.24 19.61
N ALA A 39 6.68 12.45 20.08
CA ALA A 39 7.61 13.30 20.81
C ALA A 39 8.04 12.63 22.12
N ASP A 40 7.08 12.08 22.87
CA ASP A 40 7.34 11.40 24.14
C ASP A 40 8.13 10.10 23.96
N LEU A 41 7.80 9.29 22.94
CA LEU A 41 8.55 8.07 22.64
C LEU A 41 9.98 8.43 22.22
N LYS A 42 10.15 9.40 21.33
CA LYS A 42 11.45 9.84 20.84
C LYS A 42 12.36 10.32 21.98
N GLU A 43 11.81 11.11 22.89
CA GLU A 43 12.54 11.56 24.07
C GLU A 43 12.93 10.39 24.98
N PHE A 44 12.01 9.47 25.26
CA PHE A 44 12.29 8.27 26.05
C PHE A 44 13.40 7.41 25.42
N LEU A 45 13.35 7.16 24.12
CA LEU A 45 14.36 6.35 23.42
C LEU A 45 15.73 7.01 23.42
N ARG A 46 15.81 8.34 23.33
CA ARG A 46 17.08 9.08 23.45
C ARG A 46 17.66 8.97 24.85
N GLN A 47 16.84 9.12 25.89
CA GLN A 47 17.27 9.01 27.28
C GLN A 47 17.76 7.60 27.65
N HIS A 48 17.15 6.56 27.07
CA HIS A 48 17.45 5.16 27.39
C HIS A 48 18.25 4.44 26.29
N ARG A 49 18.82 5.21 25.35
CA ARG A 49 19.45 4.69 24.12
C ARG A 49 20.44 3.57 24.38
N ARG A 50 21.40 3.78 25.29
CA ARG A 50 22.48 2.81 25.56
C ARG A 50 21.94 1.45 26.02
N ALA A 51 21.04 1.45 26.99
CA ALA A 51 20.46 0.21 27.53
C ALA A 51 19.59 -0.51 26.49
N LEU A 52 18.89 0.24 25.63
CA LEU A 52 18.09 -0.33 24.55
C LEU A 52 18.97 -0.94 23.46
N GLU A 53 20.05 -0.26 23.05
CA GLU A 53 20.99 -0.77 22.05
C GLU A 53 21.69 -2.05 22.52
N GLU A 54 22.08 -2.14 23.80
CA GLU A 54 22.62 -3.38 24.40
C GLU A 54 21.62 -4.54 24.29
N SER A 55 20.34 -4.29 24.56
CA SER A 55 19.28 -5.30 24.43
C SER A 55 19.04 -5.70 22.96
N LEU A 56 19.01 -4.71 22.05
CA LEU A 56 18.71 -4.92 20.64
C LEU A 56 19.83 -5.69 19.91
N ARG A 57 21.10 -5.54 20.31
CA ARG A 57 22.22 -6.33 19.77
C ARG A 57 22.10 -7.83 20.05
N ASN A 58 21.35 -8.23 21.07
CA ASN A 58 21.07 -9.65 21.31
C ASN A 58 19.96 -10.22 20.39
N ILE A 59 19.25 -9.36 19.66
CA ILE A 59 18.07 -9.70 18.86
C ILE A 59 18.34 -9.52 17.37
N VAL A 60 19.08 -8.47 17.01
CA VAL A 60 19.37 -8.08 15.63
C VAL A 60 20.66 -8.77 15.17
N PRO A 61 20.64 -9.51 14.04
CA PRO A 61 21.86 -10.10 13.49
C PRO A 61 22.95 -9.07 13.21
N ASP A 62 24.22 -9.43 13.45
CA ASP A 62 25.36 -8.55 13.24
C ASP A 62 25.45 -8.01 11.81
N THR A 63 25.03 -8.81 10.82
CA THR A 63 25.09 -8.48 9.38
C THR A 63 24.29 -7.25 8.96
N ILE A 64 23.30 -6.83 9.75
CA ILE A 64 22.39 -5.71 9.42
C ILE A 64 22.40 -4.60 10.47
N THR A 65 23.28 -4.71 11.47
CA THR A 65 23.34 -3.79 12.62
C THR A 65 23.67 -2.36 12.18
N ASP A 66 24.55 -2.24 11.18
CA ASP A 66 24.89 -0.95 10.55
C ASP A 66 23.70 -0.40 9.74
N GLU A 67 23.11 -1.20 8.85
CA GLU A 67 22.00 -0.79 7.97
C GLU A 67 20.81 -0.27 8.79
N ILE A 68 20.51 -0.92 9.92
CA ILE A 68 19.36 -0.55 10.74
C ILE A 68 19.63 0.64 11.66
N GLY A 69 20.89 1.06 11.79
CA GLY A 69 21.28 2.24 12.54
C GLY A 69 21.57 2.03 14.02
N LEU A 70 21.89 0.81 14.46
CA LEU A 70 22.18 0.53 15.88
C LEU A 70 23.54 1.06 16.34
N ASN A 71 24.45 1.36 15.40
CA ASN A 71 25.78 1.89 15.71
C ASN A 71 25.80 3.43 15.84
N ASP A 72 24.91 4.14 15.14
CA ASP A 72 24.84 5.61 15.12
C ASP A 72 23.58 6.18 15.78
N GLY A 73 22.57 5.33 16.04
CA GLY A 73 21.32 5.69 16.71
C GLY A 73 20.20 6.09 15.75
N THR A 74 20.42 5.99 14.43
CA THR A 74 19.42 6.32 13.42
C THR A 74 18.19 5.41 13.48
N TRP A 75 18.29 4.24 14.13
CA TRP A 75 17.14 3.36 14.42
C TRP A 75 15.99 4.07 15.16
N ILE A 76 16.30 5.09 15.98
CA ILE A 76 15.29 5.90 16.68
C ILE A 76 14.46 6.70 15.66
N GLU A 77 15.12 7.28 14.65
CA GLU A 77 14.44 8.01 13.56
C GLU A 77 13.64 7.06 12.65
N ASN A 78 14.09 5.82 12.47
CA ASN A 78 13.32 4.81 11.75
C ASN A 78 11.97 4.48 12.43
N ILE A 79 11.87 4.67 13.75
CA ILE A 79 10.64 4.42 14.54
C ILE A 79 9.82 5.69 14.78
N THR A 80 10.48 6.83 14.98
CA THR A 80 9.85 8.09 15.45
C THR A 80 10.02 9.27 14.49
N GLY A 81 10.75 9.09 13.40
CA GLY A 81 10.94 10.12 12.37
C GLY A 81 9.67 10.41 11.58
N ALA A 82 9.64 11.52 10.84
CA ALA A 82 8.45 11.99 10.12
C ALA A 82 7.92 11.01 9.05
N ALA A 83 8.78 10.14 8.52
CA ALA A 83 8.44 9.10 7.54
C ALA A 83 8.14 7.72 8.19
N SER A 84 8.28 7.60 9.51
CA SER A 84 8.05 6.35 10.23
C SER A 84 6.57 5.95 10.24
N ARG A 85 6.31 4.63 10.32
CA ARG A 85 4.95 4.10 10.42
C ARG A 85 4.20 4.62 11.65
N PHE A 86 4.89 4.87 12.76
CA PHE A 86 4.26 5.42 13.95
C PHE A 86 3.83 6.87 13.75
N ALA A 87 4.65 7.67 13.06
CA ALA A 87 4.30 9.06 12.74
C ALA A 87 3.08 9.16 11.81
N GLU A 88 2.98 8.25 10.86
CA GLU A 88 1.81 8.16 9.98
C GLU A 88 0.55 7.74 10.74
N ALA A 89 0.67 6.76 11.62
CA ALA A 89 -0.44 6.30 12.44
C ALA A 89 -0.96 7.40 13.38
N GLU A 90 -0.05 8.17 13.98
CA GLU A 90 -0.40 9.33 14.82
C GLU A 90 -1.12 10.42 13.99
N SER A 91 -0.60 10.74 12.81
CA SER A 91 -1.22 11.72 11.90
C SER A 91 -2.61 11.25 11.44
N GLU A 92 -2.75 9.96 11.10
CA GLU A 92 -4.00 9.38 10.62
C GLU A 92 -5.06 9.40 11.72
N VAL A 93 -4.73 8.96 12.94
CA VAL A 93 -5.71 8.90 14.04
C VAL A 93 -6.18 10.29 14.46
N SER A 94 -5.28 11.28 14.45
CA SER A 94 -5.64 12.68 14.70
C SER A 94 -6.54 13.23 13.61
N SER A 95 -6.19 13.00 12.34
CA SER A 95 -7.01 13.38 11.18
C SER A 95 -8.42 12.79 11.23
N ASP A 96 -8.55 11.49 11.53
CA ASP A 96 -9.84 10.83 11.69
C ASP A 96 -10.65 11.45 12.83
N HIS A 97 -10.01 11.65 13.99
CA HIS A 97 -10.65 12.24 15.16
C HIS A 97 -11.16 13.66 14.87
N GLN A 98 -10.34 14.51 14.26
CA GLN A 98 -10.72 15.89 13.89
C GLN A 98 -11.87 15.92 12.86
N ASN A 99 -11.83 15.05 11.85
CA ASN A 99 -12.90 14.97 10.85
C ASN A 99 -14.23 14.56 11.46
N VAL A 100 -14.22 13.58 12.37
CA VAL A 100 -15.43 13.12 13.08
C VAL A 100 -15.89 14.16 14.10
N ALA A 101 -14.98 14.85 14.79
CA ALA A 101 -15.32 15.93 15.73
C ALA A 101 -16.03 17.08 15.01
N ARG A 102 -15.48 17.56 13.90
CA ARG A 102 -16.12 18.57 13.05
C ARG A 102 -17.48 18.08 12.53
N LEU A 103 -17.59 16.80 12.14
CA LEU A 103 -18.87 16.22 11.74
C LEU A 103 -19.91 16.29 12.86
N LYS A 104 -19.52 15.98 14.10
CA LYS A 104 -20.39 16.07 15.28
C LYS A 104 -20.88 17.50 15.49
N ASP A 105 -19.98 18.48 15.45
CA ASP A 105 -20.32 19.87 15.75
C ASP A 105 -21.22 20.47 14.67
N GLU A 106 -20.94 20.21 13.39
CA GLU A 106 -21.82 20.62 12.30
C GLU A 106 -23.20 19.94 12.35
N ALA A 107 -23.27 18.67 12.78
CA ALA A 107 -24.54 17.96 12.93
C ALA A 107 -25.38 18.53 14.08
N LYS A 108 -24.75 18.94 15.18
CA LYS A 108 -25.42 19.64 16.29
C LYS A 108 -26.02 20.98 15.86
N VAL A 109 -25.29 21.76 15.07
CA VAL A 109 -25.78 23.07 14.56
C VAL A 109 -27.01 22.89 13.64
N LYS A 110 -27.14 21.75 12.97
CA LYS A 110 -28.25 21.42 12.07
C LYS A 110 -29.36 20.60 12.72
N ASP A 111 -29.32 20.40 14.04
CA ASP A 111 -30.23 19.53 14.79
C ASP A 111 -30.30 18.08 14.25
N ASP A 112 -29.26 17.60 13.55
CA ASP A 112 -29.13 16.20 13.15
C ASP A 112 -28.53 15.39 14.30
N PHE A 113 -29.35 15.14 15.31
CA PHE A 113 -28.95 14.39 16.50
C PHE A 113 -28.53 12.95 16.18
N SER A 114 -29.03 12.37 15.09
CA SER A 114 -28.66 11.01 14.67
C SER A 114 -27.20 10.94 14.23
N THR A 115 -26.76 11.87 13.38
CA THR A 115 -25.36 11.97 12.95
C THR A 115 -24.46 12.42 14.09
N ALA A 116 -24.91 13.34 14.95
CA ALA A 116 -24.14 13.77 16.12
C ALA A 116 -23.87 12.60 17.08
N LYS A 117 -24.89 11.76 17.35
CA LYS A 117 -24.75 10.55 18.19
C LYS A 117 -23.83 9.53 17.55
N TRP A 118 -23.95 9.29 16.25
CA TRP A 118 -23.04 8.42 15.51
C TRP A 118 -21.58 8.91 15.62
N ALA A 119 -21.36 10.21 15.41
CA ALA A 119 -20.03 10.81 15.47
C ALA A 119 -19.44 10.72 16.88
N GLN A 120 -20.26 10.94 17.92
CA GLN A 120 -19.84 10.74 19.31
C GLN A 120 -19.39 9.30 19.57
N ASN A 121 -20.15 8.30 19.11
CA ASN A 121 -19.78 6.90 19.25
C ASN A 121 -18.50 6.55 18.48
N ARG A 122 -18.31 7.13 17.29
CA ARG A 122 -17.07 6.95 16.50
C ARG A 122 -15.86 7.55 17.22
N LEU A 123 -15.97 8.75 17.79
CA LEU A 123 -14.90 9.36 18.58
C LEU A 123 -14.50 8.48 19.77
N ALA A 124 -15.48 7.98 20.51
CA ALA A 124 -15.24 7.05 21.62
C ALA A 124 -14.57 5.74 21.16
N THR A 125 -14.93 5.23 19.98
CA THR A 125 -14.33 4.02 19.41
C THR A 125 -12.88 4.24 19.02
N ILE A 126 -12.55 5.38 18.39
CA ILE A 126 -11.16 5.74 18.04
C ILE A 126 -10.31 5.90 19.31
N ALA A 127 -10.81 6.66 20.28
CA ALA A 127 -10.12 6.96 21.53
C ALA A 127 -9.91 5.71 22.41
N GLY A 128 -10.91 4.82 22.45
CA GLY A 128 -10.94 3.64 23.30
C GLY A 128 -10.31 2.38 22.68
N GLU A 129 -9.78 2.43 21.46
CA GLU A 129 -9.12 1.28 20.85
C GLU A 129 -7.90 0.87 21.66
N ASP A 130 -7.75 -0.45 21.89
CA ASP A 130 -6.62 -1.03 22.59
C ASP A 130 -5.28 -0.69 21.91
N THR A 131 -4.27 -0.34 22.71
CA THR A 131 -2.95 0.10 22.23
C THR A 131 -2.28 -0.96 21.35
N LEU A 132 -2.31 -2.25 21.74
CA LEU A 132 -1.65 -3.30 20.95
C LEU A 132 -2.37 -3.54 19.64
N SER A 133 -3.71 -3.54 19.68
CA SER A 133 -4.57 -3.64 18.50
C SER A 133 -4.29 -2.51 17.51
N PHE A 134 -4.17 -1.28 17.99
CA PHE A 134 -3.80 -0.12 17.17
C PHE A 134 -2.41 -0.27 16.55
N LEU A 135 -1.38 -0.55 17.36
CA LEU A 135 0.00 -0.69 16.89
C LEU A 135 0.16 -1.81 15.87
N SER A 136 -0.53 -2.94 16.09
CA SER A 136 -0.54 -4.07 15.16
C SER A 136 -1.32 -3.76 13.88
N ARG A 137 -2.51 -3.14 14.00
CA ARG A 137 -3.33 -2.74 12.85
C ARG A 137 -2.60 -1.76 11.94
N LYS A 138 -1.77 -0.89 12.51
CA LYS A 138 -0.93 0.08 11.79
C LYS A 138 0.44 -0.46 11.37
N ALA A 139 0.68 -1.76 11.52
CA ALA A 139 1.93 -2.42 11.16
C ALA A 139 3.18 -1.76 11.77
N ILE A 140 3.05 -1.19 12.97
CA ILE A 140 4.15 -0.60 13.73
C ILE A 140 4.92 -1.69 14.45
N ILE A 141 4.19 -2.64 15.05
CA ILE A 141 4.74 -3.85 15.66
C ILE A 141 4.39 -5.08 14.82
N PRO A 142 5.13 -6.19 14.94
CA PRO A 142 4.83 -7.42 14.19
C PRO A 142 3.45 -7.98 14.55
N LYS A 143 2.82 -8.62 13.56
CA LYS A 143 1.62 -9.46 13.72
C LYS A 143 2.00 -10.87 13.25
N TYR A 144 1.43 -11.91 13.84
CA TYR A 144 1.63 -13.28 13.36
C TYR A 144 1.08 -13.41 11.92
N GLY A 145 1.94 -13.73 10.95
CA GLY A 145 1.63 -13.94 9.54
C GLY A 145 1.91 -12.73 8.63
N PHE A 146 2.64 -12.95 7.52
CA PHE A 146 2.84 -11.99 6.42
C PHE A 146 1.50 -11.40 5.98
N PRO A 147 1.40 -10.06 5.88
CA PRO A 147 2.12 -9.29 4.87
C PRO A 147 3.00 -8.16 5.38
N VAL A 148 3.94 -7.69 4.53
CA VAL A 148 4.87 -6.60 4.88
C VAL A 148 4.14 -5.27 4.88
N ASP A 149 3.37 -4.93 3.86
CA ASP A 149 2.75 -3.61 3.74
C ASP A 149 1.22 -3.74 3.77
N THR A 150 0.68 -3.82 4.98
CA THR A 150 -0.75 -3.98 5.19
C THR A 150 -1.47 -2.64 5.22
N VAL A 151 -2.60 -2.56 4.52
CA VAL A 151 -3.54 -1.43 4.61
C VAL A 151 -4.94 -1.90 5.00
N GLU A 152 -5.74 -0.95 5.46
CA GLU A 152 -7.09 -1.18 5.93
C GLU A 152 -8.14 -0.62 4.97
N LEU A 153 -9.30 -1.27 4.91
CA LEU A 153 -10.55 -0.66 4.47
C LEU A 153 -11.31 -0.16 5.70
N ASP A 154 -11.28 1.16 5.95
CA ASP A 154 -11.97 1.77 7.09
C ASP A 154 -13.48 1.77 6.85
N THR A 155 -14.18 1.00 7.68
CA THR A 155 -15.63 0.83 7.64
C THR A 155 -16.38 1.81 8.54
N HIS A 156 -15.69 2.82 9.08
CA HIS A 156 -16.20 3.78 10.06
C HIS A 156 -16.83 3.12 11.31
N ARG A 157 -16.13 2.14 11.89
CA ARG A 157 -16.58 1.36 13.05
C ARG A 157 -17.08 2.22 14.21
N THR A 158 -18.18 1.78 14.82
CA THR A 158 -18.72 2.34 16.07
C THR A 158 -19.08 1.21 17.03
N ALA A 159 -18.95 1.45 18.34
CA ALA A 159 -19.20 0.45 19.39
C ALA A 159 -20.61 -0.18 19.38
N ASN A 160 -21.62 0.52 18.84
CA ASN A 160 -23.03 0.10 18.90
C ASN A 160 -23.50 -0.71 17.67
N PHE A 161 -22.65 -0.93 16.68
CA PHE A 161 -23.02 -1.70 15.49
C PHE A 161 -22.41 -3.10 15.61
N GLU A 162 -23.21 -4.16 15.54
CA GLU A 162 -22.73 -5.58 15.53
C GLU A 162 -21.73 -5.87 14.39
N SER A 163 -21.59 -4.94 13.44
CA SER A 163 -20.54 -4.93 12.40
C SER A 163 -19.16 -4.48 12.89
N SER A 164 -18.99 -4.23 14.19
CA SER A 164 -17.77 -3.69 14.82
C SER A 164 -16.60 -4.67 14.93
N ALA A 165 -16.82 -5.98 14.71
CA ALA A 165 -15.79 -6.99 14.94
C ALA A 165 -14.85 -7.27 13.74
N VAL A 166 -15.11 -6.71 12.56
CA VAL A 166 -14.31 -7.06 11.37
C VAL A 166 -13.21 -6.03 11.13
N THR A 167 -11.96 -6.49 11.26
CA THR A 167 -10.81 -5.77 10.72
C THR A 167 -10.50 -6.20 9.30
N LEU A 168 -10.86 -5.35 8.34
CA LEU A 168 -10.61 -5.57 6.91
C LEU A 168 -9.22 -5.07 6.56
N GLN A 169 -8.26 -5.97 6.63
CA GLN A 169 -6.86 -5.70 6.30
C GLN A 169 -6.41 -6.61 5.16
N ARG A 170 -5.60 -6.07 4.26
CA ARG A 170 -4.96 -6.80 3.18
C ARG A 170 -3.56 -6.27 2.95
N ASP A 171 -2.68 -7.13 2.43
CA ASP A 171 -1.46 -6.67 1.79
C ASP A 171 -1.80 -5.65 0.71
N LEU A 172 -1.01 -4.58 0.59
CA LEU A 172 -1.27 -3.48 -0.30
C LEU A 172 -1.27 -3.93 -1.78
N THR A 173 -0.48 -4.95 -2.15
CA THR A 173 -0.50 -5.54 -3.50
C THR A 173 -1.85 -6.16 -3.86
N ILE A 174 -2.57 -6.70 -2.89
CA ILE A 174 -3.90 -7.28 -3.06
C ILE A 174 -4.97 -6.19 -2.90
N ALA A 175 -4.80 -5.32 -1.92
CA ALA A 175 -5.74 -4.26 -1.56
C ALA A 175 -6.03 -3.30 -2.71
N ILE A 176 -5.03 -2.97 -3.54
CA ILE A 176 -5.23 -2.10 -4.72
C ILE A 176 -6.21 -2.67 -5.76
N SER A 177 -6.58 -3.95 -5.68
CA SER A 177 -7.66 -4.54 -6.48
C SER A 177 -8.91 -4.90 -5.66
N GLU A 178 -8.75 -5.48 -4.46
CA GLU A 178 -9.88 -5.90 -3.62
C GLU A 178 -10.59 -4.71 -2.95
N PHE A 179 -9.84 -3.71 -2.51
CA PHE A 179 -10.36 -2.51 -1.87
C PHE A 179 -10.44 -1.31 -2.83
N ALA A 180 -10.11 -1.51 -4.10
CA ALA A 180 -10.25 -0.48 -5.12
C ALA A 180 -11.67 0.12 -5.12
N PRO A 181 -11.83 1.42 -5.48
CA PRO A 181 -13.14 2.05 -5.47
C PRO A 181 -14.20 1.28 -6.25
N SER A 182 -15.40 1.18 -5.67
CA SER A 182 -16.55 0.39 -6.18
C SER A 182 -16.42 -1.13 -6.05
N SER A 183 -15.32 -1.68 -5.53
CA SER A 183 -15.22 -3.10 -5.19
C SER A 183 -16.11 -3.46 -4.00
N GLU A 184 -16.62 -4.69 -4.01
CA GLU A 184 -17.46 -5.24 -2.95
C GLU A 184 -16.82 -6.49 -2.35
N LEU A 185 -16.87 -6.63 -1.03
CA LEU A 185 -16.34 -7.78 -0.31
C LEU A 185 -17.30 -8.18 0.81
N ILE A 186 -17.27 -9.47 1.17
CA ILE A 186 -18.08 -10.01 2.27
C ILE A 186 -17.20 -10.18 3.50
N ALA A 187 -17.67 -9.66 4.63
CA ALA A 187 -17.11 -10.01 5.93
C ALA A 187 -18.16 -9.91 7.04
N ASN A 188 -18.10 -10.83 8.00
CA ASN A 188 -19.11 -11.02 9.05
C ASN A 188 -20.54 -11.02 8.48
N LYS A 189 -20.77 -11.81 7.42
CA LYS A 189 -22.06 -11.95 6.73
C LYS A 189 -22.65 -10.62 6.20
N LYS A 190 -21.83 -9.60 5.98
CA LYS A 190 -22.24 -8.31 5.41
C LYS A 190 -21.39 -7.94 4.21
N VAL A 191 -21.99 -7.24 3.25
CA VAL A 191 -21.33 -6.71 2.05
C VAL A 191 -20.83 -5.30 2.36
N TRP A 192 -19.53 -5.12 2.20
CA TRP A 192 -18.84 -3.84 2.33
C TRP A 192 -18.44 -3.36 0.95
N LYS A 193 -18.80 -2.11 0.64
CA LYS A 193 -18.46 -1.48 -0.63
C LYS A 193 -17.39 -0.43 -0.40
N SER A 194 -16.25 -0.61 -1.04
CA SER A 194 -15.20 0.41 -1.05
C SER A 194 -15.68 1.65 -1.79
N TYR A 195 -15.45 2.82 -1.19
CA TYR A 195 -15.91 4.10 -1.72
C TYR A 195 -14.76 4.94 -2.28
N GLY A 196 -13.57 4.86 -1.69
CA GLY A 196 -12.46 5.72 -2.06
C GLY A 196 -11.17 5.41 -1.32
N LEU A 197 -10.19 6.26 -1.56
CA LEU A 197 -8.90 6.24 -0.88
C LEU A 197 -9.00 7.05 0.42
N LYS A 198 -8.36 6.57 1.49
CA LYS A 198 -8.34 7.29 2.76
C LYS A 198 -7.43 8.51 2.67
N GLN A 199 -7.86 9.63 3.25
CA GLN A 199 -7.10 10.86 3.32
C GLN A 199 -6.69 11.19 4.75
N VAL A 200 -5.50 11.76 4.89
CA VAL A 200 -4.95 12.23 6.17
C VAL A 200 -4.66 13.71 6.05
N VAL A 201 -5.19 14.52 6.97
CA VAL A 201 -4.98 15.97 6.99
C VAL A 201 -3.47 16.28 7.01
N GLY A 202 -3.02 17.14 6.10
CA GLY A 202 -1.60 17.52 5.99
C GLY A 202 -0.70 16.47 5.34
N LYS A 203 -1.27 15.39 4.79
CA LYS A 203 -0.53 14.37 4.01
C LYS A 203 -1.17 14.20 2.64
N GLU A 204 -0.33 14.09 1.62
CA GLU A 204 -0.75 13.76 0.26
C GLU A 204 -0.45 12.29 -0.04
N TRP A 205 -1.17 11.70 -0.99
CA TRP A 205 -0.78 10.38 -1.49
C TRP A 205 0.45 10.51 -2.38
N GLU A 206 1.33 9.53 -2.27
CA GLU A 206 2.44 9.41 -3.21
C GLU A 206 1.89 9.11 -4.61
N ARG A 207 2.39 9.88 -5.57
CA ARG A 207 2.01 9.79 -6.98
C ARG A 207 3.23 9.39 -7.79
N TRP A 208 2.99 8.46 -8.69
CA TRP A 208 4.01 7.91 -9.57
C TRP A 208 3.52 7.94 -11.01
N GLN A 209 4.49 7.99 -11.92
CA GLN A 209 4.30 7.83 -13.35
C GLN A 209 4.95 6.54 -13.80
N TYR A 210 4.31 5.82 -14.71
CA TYR A 210 4.92 4.68 -15.38
C TYR A 210 4.62 4.71 -16.87
N ALA A 211 5.57 4.27 -17.67
CA ALA A 211 5.40 4.09 -19.10
C ALA A 211 5.28 2.61 -19.44
N ARG A 212 4.30 2.28 -20.30
CA ARG A 212 4.11 0.93 -20.85
C ARG A 212 3.92 0.99 -22.36
N CYS A 213 4.59 0.09 -23.07
CA CYS A 213 4.37 -0.11 -24.50
C CYS A 213 3.23 -1.12 -24.72
N PRO A 214 2.14 -0.77 -25.43
CA PRO A 214 1.06 -1.72 -25.72
C PRO A 214 1.49 -2.82 -26.69
N LYS A 215 2.47 -2.54 -27.56
CA LYS A 215 2.97 -3.46 -28.58
C LYS A 215 3.90 -4.52 -28.01
N HIS A 216 4.83 -4.08 -27.16
CA HIS A 216 5.84 -4.96 -26.57
C HIS A 216 5.44 -5.51 -25.20
N GLY A 217 4.48 -4.90 -24.49
CA GLY A 217 3.94 -5.33 -23.19
C GLY A 217 4.92 -5.37 -22.01
N ALA A 218 6.21 -5.42 -22.31
CA ALA A 218 7.38 -5.73 -21.51
C ALA A 218 8.10 -4.50 -20.97
N TYR A 219 7.88 -3.35 -21.60
CA TYR A 219 8.51 -2.10 -21.16
C TYR A 219 7.77 -1.59 -19.92
N PHE A 220 8.47 -1.55 -18.79
CA PHE A 220 8.03 -0.87 -17.59
C PHE A 220 9.18 -0.02 -17.05
N GLU A 221 8.96 1.28 -16.96
CA GLU A 221 9.81 2.20 -16.23
C GLU A 221 8.88 3.07 -15.38
N ARG A 222 9.25 3.30 -14.13
CA ARG A 222 8.50 4.18 -13.22
C ARG A 222 9.38 5.32 -12.72
N ARG A 223 8.76 6.46 -12.45
CA ARG A 223 9.39 7.65 -11.87
C ARG A 223 8.40 8.36 -10.94
N PRO A 224 8.88 9.14 -9.96
CA PRO A 224 8.00 10.02 -9.20
C PRO A 224 7.19 10.93 -10.15
N TYR A 225 5.94 11.21 -9.80
CA TYR A 225 5.08 12.05 -10.63
C TYR A 225 5.70 13.43 -10.82
N THR A 226 5.82 13.83 -12.08
CA THR A 226 6.16 15.20 -12.49
C THR A 226 5.05 15.71 -13.39
N ASP A 227 4.73 17.00 -13.30
CA ASP A 227 3.64 17.64 -14.06
C ASP A 227 3.96 17.69 -15.58
N GLY A 228 3.91 16.53 -16.24
CA GLY A 228 4.18 16.31 -17.66
C GLY A 228 5.66 16.36 -18.10
N LYS A 229 6.61 16.49 -17.18
CA LYS A 229 8.05 16.69 -17.52
C LYS A 229 8.88 15.40 -17.60
N SER A 230 8.29 14.26 -17.27
CA SER A 230 8.97 12.97 -17.28
C SER A 230 9.26 12.51 -18.71
N GLN A 231 10.54 12.49 -19.10
CA GLN A 231 10.98 11.82 -20.31
C GLN A 231 11.27 10.34 -20.01
N PHE A 232 10.46 9.45 -20.57
CA PHE A 232 10.71 8.01 -20.56
C PHE A 232 11.49 7.61 -21.81
N VAL A 233 12.50 6.75 -21.65
CA VAL A 233 13.27 6.25 -22.81
C VAL A 233 12.49 5.11 -23.45
N GLY A 234 11.65 5.44 -24.44
CA GLY A 234 10.77 4.47 -25.08
C GLY A 234 11.49 3.25 -25.67
N CYS A 235 10.75 2.14 -25.77
CA CYS A 235 11.12 0.95 -26.50
C CYS A 235 11.01 1.14 -28.03
N CYS A 236 9.93 1.78 -28.49
CA CYS A 236 9.61 1.92 -29.91
C CYS A 236 8.84 3.21 -30.26
N GLY A 237 8.70 4.16 -29.31
CA GLY A 237 8.04 5.45 -29.53
C GLY A 237 6.51 5.43 -29.43
N GLU A 238 5.90 4.27 -29.17
CA GLU A 238 4.46 4.10 -28.97
C GLU A 238 4.08 3.91 -27.49
N GLU A 239 4.97 4.29 -26.57
CA GLU A 239 4.75 4.15 -25.14
C GLU A 239 3.62 5.06 -24.67
N ARG A 240 2.79 4.52 -23.78
CA ARG A 240 1.77 5.29 -23.09
C ARG A 240 2.23 5.52 -21.65
N VAL A 241 2.15 6.77 -21.22
CA VAL A 241 2.45 7.18 -19.85
C VAL A 241 1.14 7.19 -19.05
N PHE A 242 1.19 6.58 -17.88
CA PHE A 242 0.08 6.47 -16.94
C PHE A 242 0.53 6.97 -15.58
N ASN A 243 -0.41 7.47 -14.79
CA ASN A 243 -0.19 7.82 -13.39
C ASN A 243 -0.78 6.74 -12.49
N TYR A 244 -0.16 6.47 -11.34
CA TYR A 244 -0.79 5.72 -10.27
C TYR A 244 -0.63 6.42 -8.93
N ILE A 245 -1.59 6.16 -8.04
CA ILE A 245 -1.53 6.54 -6.63
C ILE A 245 -1.15 5.31 -5.83
N GLU A 246 -0.26 5.47 -4.86
CA GLU A 246 -0.01 4.49 -3.82
C GLU A 246 -0.91 4.78 -2.60
N PRO A 247 -1.92 3.94 -2.30
CA PRO A 247 -2.88 4.20 -1.23
C PRO A 247 -2.34 3.75 0.13
N ARG A 248 -1.22 4.36 0.55
CA ARG A 248 -0.49 4.01 1.79
C ARG A 248 -1.32 4.17 3.07
N PHE A 249 -2.28 5.10 3.08
CA PHE A 249 -3.24 5.28 4.19
C PHE A 249 -4.45 4.33 4.13
N GLY A 250 -4.53 3.50 3.10
CA GLY A 250 -5.62 2.55 2.87
C GLY A 250 -6.83 3.16 2.19
N PHE A 251 -7.95 2.50 2.39
CA PHE A 251 -9.22 2.71 1.71
C PHE A 251 -10.32 3.01 2.71
N VAL A 252 -11.44 3.52 2.23
CA VAL A 252 -12.57 3.88 3.09
C VAL A 252 -13.90 3.52 2.44
N THR A 253 -14.86 3.03 3.22
CA THR A 253 -16.23 2.85 2.76
C THR A 253 -17.00 4.15 2.89
N LYS A 254 -18.22 4.20 2.35
CA LYS A 254 -19.14 5.27 2.73
C LYS A 254 -19.74 4.94 4.10
N ARG A 255 -20.13 5.96 4.86
CA ARG A 255 -20.93 5.84 6.09
C ARG A 255 -22.35 5.40 5.75
N GLU A 256 -22.52 4.10 5.51
CA GLU A 256 -23.78 3.46 5.20
C GLU A 256 -23.90 2.12 5.93
N ILE A 257 -25.14 1.68 6.17
CA ILE A 257 -25.40 0.37 6.79
C ILE A 257 -25.05 -0.72 5.75
N PRO A 258 -24.15 -1.66 6.08
CA PRO A 258 -23.78 -2.71 5.13
C PRO A 258 -24.94 -3.69 4.94
N LYS A 259 -25.08 -4.20 3.71
CA LYS A 259 -26.21 -5.06 3.30
C LYS A 259 -25.88 -6.53 3.53
N GLU A 260 -26.91 -7.38 3.54
CA GLU A 260 -26.69 -8.83 3.53
C GLU A 260 -26.31 -9.32 2.13
N PRO A 261 -25.40 -10.30 2.03
CA PRO A 261 -24.95 -10.83 0.75
C PRO A 261 -26.05 -11.67 0.11
N THR A 262 -26.38 -11.35 -1.14
CA THR A 262 -27.26 -12.16 -1.99
C THR A 262 -26.50 -13.19 -2.82
N GLY A 263 -25.17 -13.14 -2.81
CA GLY A 263 -24.27 -14.04 -3.53
C GLY A 263 -22.81 -13.66 -3.32
N ARG A 264 -21.89 -14.42 -3.92
CA ARG A 264 -20.45 -14.11 -3.89
C ARG A 264 -20.18 -12.85 -4.73
N PRO A 265 -19.50 -11.82 -4.20
CA PRO A 265 -19.11 -10.65 -4.98
C PRO A 265 -18.20 -11.06 -6.14
N VAL A 266 -18.41 -10.44 -7.29
CA VAL A 266 -17.55 -10.64 -8.46
C VAL A 266 -16.26 -9.86 -8.25
N ARG A 267 -15.11 -10.50 -8.44
CA ARG A 267 -13.82 -9.81 -8.48
C ARG A 267 -13.78 -8.95 -9.73
N VAL A 268 -13.86 -7.62 -9.54
CA VAL A 268 -13.99 -6.65 -10.66
C VAL A 268 -12.63 -6.32 -11.28
N PHE A 269 -11.56 -6.38 -10.49
CA PHE A 269 -10.24 -5.90 -10.90
C PHE A 269 -9.15 -6.96 -10.71
N THR A 270 -8.13 -6.82 -11.53
CA THR A 270 -6.91 -7.64 -11.49
C THR A 270 -5.72 -6.72 -11.29
N THR A 271 -4.66 -7.28 -10.72
CA THR A 271 -3.36 -6.63 -10.60
C THR A 271 -2.39 -7.22 -11.60
N ARG A 272 -1.40 -6.43 -12.00
CA ARG A 272 -0.30 -6.88 -12.86
C ARG A 272 1.03 -6.54 -12.22
N PRO A 273 1.93 -7.53 -12.04
CA PRO A 273 3.28 -7.30 -11.54
C PRO A 273 4.19 -6.82 -12.69
N TYR A 274 5.06 -5.86 -12.38
CA TYR A 274 6.10 -5.37 -13.27
C TYR A 274 7.42 -5.32 -12.53
N PHE A 275 8.52 -5.64 -13.23
CA PHE A 275 9.85 -5.51 -12.66
C PHE A 275 10.28 -4.04 -12.68
N GLY A 276 10.51 -3.48 -11.50
CA GLY A 276 10.87 -2.07 -11.28
C GLY A 276 12.37 -1.79 -11.30
N GLY A 277 13.21 -2.82 -11.35
CA GLY A 277 14.67 -2.71 -11.35
C GLY A 277 15.33 -3.29 -10.09
N PHE A 278 16.60 -2.98 -9.91
CA PHE A 278 17.44 -3.49 -8.82
C PHE A 278 17.54 -2.43 -7.71
N LYS A 279 17.49 -2.84 -6.44
CA LYS A 279 17.73 -1.92 -5.31
C LYS A 279 19.20 -1.53 -5.25
N ASP A 280 20.08 -2.51 -5.38
CA ASP A 280 21.53 -2.38 -5.32
C ASP A 280 22.16 -3.21 -6.45
N ASN A 281 23.33 -2.80 -6.97
CA ASN A 281 24.02 -3.45 -8.10
C ASN A 281 24.66 -4.81 -7.75
N GLU A 282 24.32 -5.43 -6.63
CA GLU A 282 25.06 -6.55 -6.04
C GLU A 282 24.33 -7.90 -6.10
N GLU A 283 25.15 -8.95 -6.21
CA GLU A 283 24.85 -10.37 -6.44
C GLU A 283 24.03 -10.72 -7.70
N LYS A 284 24.53 -10.30 -8.87
CA LYS A 284 24.24 -11.03 -10.10
C LYS A 284 25.01 -12.35 -10.09
N ILE A 285 24.37 -13.41 -9.57
CA ILE A 285 24.83 -14.77 -9.86
C ILE A 285 24.24 -15.12 -11.21
N ASP A 286 25.00 -14.86 -12.26
CA ASP A 286 24.65 -15.29 -13.61
C ASP A 286 25.08 -16.75 -13.77
N ALA A 287 24.10 -17.64 -13.74
CA ALA A 287 24.31 -19.05 -14.04
C ALA A 287 23.80 -19.35 -15.45
N LEU A 288 24.67 -19.89 -16.29
CA LEU A 288 24.24 -20.51 -17.53
C LEU A 288 23.65 -21.89 -17.17
N ILE A 289 22.33 -22.02 -17.19
CA ILE A 289 21.67 -23.30 -16.94
C ILE A 289 21.99 -24.26 -18.10
N ASN A 290 21.95 -23.73 -19.32
CA ASN A 290 22.37 -24.39 -20.56
C ASN A 290 22.61 -23.30 -21.64
N PRO A 291 23.09 -23.62 -22.86
CA PRO A 291 23.37 -22.63 -23.90
C PRO A 291 22.17 -21.75 -24.33
N VAL A 292 20.95 -22.09 -23.90
CA VAL A 292 19.70 -21.44 -24.28
C VAL A 292 19.13 -20.56 -23.17
N ILE A 293 19.47 -20.81 -21.90
CA ILE A 293 18.87 -20.15 -20.74
C ILE A 293 19.94 -19.68 -19.76
N SER A 294 19.92 -18.39 -19.44
CA SER A 294 20.65 -17.81 -18.31
C SER A 294 19.69 -17.46 -17.17
N ALA A 295 20.18 -17.59 -15.94
CA ALA A 295 19.46 -17.22 -14.74
C ALA A 295 20.27 -16.19 -13.96
N THR A 296 19.60 -15.12 -13.52
CA THR A 296 20.17 -14.07 -12.66
C THR A 296 19.32 -13.98 -11.40
N ARG A 297 19.90 -14.26 -10.23
CA ARG A 297 19.27 -13.98 -8.93
C ARG A 297 19.40 -12.49 -8.60
N VAL A 298 18.38 -11.94 -7.95
CA VAL A 298 18.33 -10.55 -7.48
C VAL A 298 17.71 -10.52 -6.09
N SER A 299 18.41 -9.96 -5.10
CA SER A 299 17.92 -9.86 -3.73
C SER A 299 18.51 -8.61 -3.06
N PRO A 300 17.72 -7.56 -2.75
CA PRO A 300 16.32 -7.35 -3.12
C PRO A 300 16.17 -6.65 -4.49
N GLY A 301 15.14 -7.05 -5.24
CA GLY A 301 14.65 -6.38 -6.44
C GLY A 301 13.38 -5.59 -6.18
N TYR A 302 13.14 -4.57 -7.01
CA TYR A 302 11.88 -3.81 -7.01
C TYR A 302 10.85 -4.50 -7.89
N MET A 303 9.67 -4.77 -7.33
CA MET A 303 8.48 -5.18 -8.07
C MET A 303 7.39 -4.14 -7.87
N VAL A 304 6.71 -3.77 -8.94
CA VAL A 304 5.61 -2.81 -8.92
C VAL A 304 4.35 -3.50 -9.37
N VAL A 305 3.35 -3.54 -8.50
CA VAL A 305 2.06 -4.14 -8.78
C VAL A 305 1.07 -3.03 -9.07
N VAL A 306 0.40 -3.07 -10.23
CA VAL A 306 -0.55 -2.03 -10.65
C VAL A 306 -1.91 -2.64 -10.94
N CYS A 307 -2.96 -1.99 -10.44
CA CYS A 307 -4.36 -2.18 -10.79
C CYS A 307 -4.77 -1.10 -11.81
N GLU A 308 -4.92 -1.49 -13.07
CA GLU A 308 -5.28 -0.57 -14.17
C GLU A 308 -6.80 -0.31 -14.29
N GLY A 309 -7.58 -0.75 -13.30
CA GLY A 309 -9.04 -0.68 -13.34
C GLY A 309 -9.66 -1.54 -14.45
N ARG A 310 -10.93 -1.29 -14.78
CA ARG A 310 -11.65 -2.08 -15.79
C ARG A 310 -11.20 -1.66 -17.19
N HIS A 311 -10.76 -2.63 -18.00
CA HIS A 311 -10.27 -2.40 -19.38
C HIS A 311 -9.16 -1.33 -19.48
N GLY A 312 -8.35 -1.15 -18.44
CA GLY A 312 -7.28 -0.13 -18.42
C GLY A 312 -7.78 1.32 -18.24
N GLY A 313 -9.05 1.51 -17.87
CA GLY A 313 -9.65 2.84 -17.68
C GLY A 313 -9.25 3.54 -16.38
N GLY A 314 -8.57 2.85 -15.45
CA GLY A 314 -8.21 3.39 -14.15
C GLY A 314 -9.41 3.77 -13.28
N PHE A 315 -9.16 4.73 -12.39
CA PHE A 315 -10.09 5.26 -11.41
C PHE A 315 -10.08 6.78 -11.45
N TYR A 316 -11.21 7.41 -11.17
CA TYR A 316 -11.32 8.85 -10.97
C TYR A 316 -11.38 9.13 -9.48
N VAL A 317 -10.32 9.73 -8.92
CA VAL A 317 -10.20 10.00 -7.48
C VAL A 317 -10.28 11.50 -7.21
N CYS A 318 -11.08 11.87 -6.23
CA CYS A 318 -11.24 13.25 -5.79
C CYS A 318 -10.12 13.64 -4.83
N ASP A 319 -9.32 14.65 -5.20
CA ASP A 319 -8.18 15.11 -4.39
C ASP A 319 -8.59 15.75 -3.06
N LYS A 320 -9.85 16.17 -2.91
CA LYS A 320 -10.33 16.84 -1.70
C LYS A 320 -10.90 15.90 -0.64
N CYS A 321 -11.46 14.75 -1.05
CA CYS A 321 -12.17 13.87 -0.11
C CYS A 321 -11.85 12.37 -0.28
N GLY A 322 -11.06 11.99 -1.28
CA GLY A 322 -10.69 10.60 -1.53
C GLY A 322 -11.73 9.74 -2.23
N ALA A 323 -12.95 10.24 -2.47
CA ALA A 323 -13.97 9.49 -3.19
C ALA A 323 -13.47 9.03 -4.56
N GLY A 324 -13.67 7.74 -4.87
CA GLY A 324 -13.18 7.10 -6.08
C GLY A 324 -14.31 6.52 -6.93
N PHE A 325 -14.17 6.62 -8.26
CA PHE A 325 -15.19 6.22 -9.22
C PHE A 325 -14.58 5.45 -10.39
N GLN A 326 -15.35 4.52 -10.98
CA GLN A 326 -14.92 3.77 -12.17
C GLN A 326 -15.10 4.56 -13.48
N ASN A 327 -15.96 5.58 -13.47
CA ASN A 327 -16.26 6.38 -14.65
C ASN A 327 -16.47 7.84 -14.24
N ARG A 328 -15.90 8.77 -15.02
CA ARG A 328 -16.04 10.22 -14.85
C ARG A 328 -17.50 10.69 -14.79
N LYS A 329 -18.41 10.00 -15.50
CA LYS A 329 -19.84 10.36 -15.53
C LYS A 329 -20.56 10.21 -14.19
N GLN A 330 -20.10 9.32 -13.30
CA GLN A 330 -20.75 9.09 -12.01
C GLN A 330 -20.75 10.34 -11.11
N PRO A 331 -19.62 11.06 -10.95
CA PRO A 331 -19.55 12.28 -10.15
C PRO A 331 -19.78 13.61 -10.91
N GLU A 332 -20.17 13.60 -12.20
CA GLU A 332 -20.38 14.83 -13.00
C GLU A 332 -21.37 15.81 -12.36
N LYS A 333 -22.35 15.31 -11.61
CA LYS A 333 -23.36 16.11 -10.88
C LYS A 333 -22.97 16.41 -9.43
N GLY A 334 -21.72 16.13 -9.05
CA GLY A 334 -21.25 16.17 -7.67
C GLY A 334 -21.22 14.79 -7.01
N HIS A 335 -20.57 14.72 -5.85
CA HIS A 335 -20.47 13.49 -5.04
C HIS A 335 -20.44 13.85 -3.55
N THR A 336 -20.59 12.83 -2.69
CA THR A 336 -20.42 12.98 -1.24
C THR A 336 -19.02 12.60 -0.79
N ASN A 337 -18.56 13.08 0.35
CA ASN A 337 -17.39 12.54 1.01
C ASN A 337 -17.71 11.18 1.67
N PRO A 338 -16.69 10.43 2.16
CA PRO A 338 -16.92 9.14 2.83
C PRO A 338 -17.90 9.21 4.01
N TYR A 339 -17.96 10.35 4.71
CA TYR A 339 -18.88 10.59 5.83
C TYR A 339 -20.34 10.89 5.41
N GLY A 340 -20.62 10.97 4.11
CA GLY A 340 -21.96 11.19 3.55
C GLY A 340 -22.35 12.66 3.35
N LYS A 341 -21.42 13.63 3.51
CA LYS A 341 -21.68 15.05 3.24
C LYS A 341 -21.40 15.40 1.78
N PRO A 342 -22.12 16.36 1.16
CA PRO A 342 -21.76 16.87 -0.16
C PRO A 342 -20.30 17.35 -0.20
N CYS A 343 -19.55 16.89 -1.19
CA CYS A 343 -18.18 17.34 -1.40
C CYS A 343 -18.19 18.69 -2.12
N SER A 344 -17.47 19.66 -1.59
CA SER A 344 -17.32 21.00 -2.20
C SER A 344 -16.20 21.06 -3.24
N ALA A 345 -15.70 19.91 -3.69
CA ALA A 345 -14.74 19.85 -4.78
C ALA A 345 -15.45 20.07 -6.11
N ARG A 346 -14.81 20.81 -7.03
CA ARG A 346 -15.35 21.02 -8.37
C ARG A 346 -15.32 19.72 -9.18
N PRO A 347 -16.22 19.49 -10.15
CA PRO A 347 -16.24 18.24 -10.93
C PRO A 347 -14.96 17.92 -11.72
N ASP A 348 -14.11 18.92 -11.97
CA ASP A 348 -12.78 18.81 -12.61
C ASP A 348 -11.66 18.41 -11.64
N SER A 349 -11.90 18.40 -10.32
CA SER A 349 -10.93 17.96 -9.30
C SER A 349 -10.76 16.44 -9.20
N LEU A 350 -11.34 15.70 -10.14
CA LEU A 350 -11.23 14.26 -10.26
C LEU A 350 -10.12 13.93 -11.24
N HIS A 351 -9.08 13.28 -10.74
CA HIS A 351 -7.94 12.89 -11.55
C HIS A 351 -8.06 11.42 -11.91
N GLN A 352 -7.90 11.12 -13.19
CA GLN A 352 -7.79 9.74 -13.66
C GLN A 352 -6.42 9.19 -13.25
N THR A 353 -6.43 8.07 -12.56
CA THR A 353 -5.22 7.43 -12.03
C THR A 353 -5.41 5.93 -11.91
N MET A 354 -4.31 5.18 -11.93
CA MET A 354 -4.28 3.77 -11.54
C MET A 354 -4.00 3.66 -10.04
N LEU A 355 -4.12 2.45 -9.49
CA LEU A 355 -3.64 2.18 -8.14
C LEU A 355 -2.42 1.27 -8.24
N GLY A 356 -1.38 1.57 -7.49
CA GLY A 356 -0.15 0.78 -7.55
C GLY A 356 0.55 0.72 -6.20
N HIS A 357 1.48 -0.20 -6.09
CA HIS A 357 2.35 -0.35 -4.94
C HIS A 357 3.68 -0.97 -5.35
N GLU A 358 4.75 -0.42 -4.82
CA GLU A 358 6.08 -0.98 -4.92
C GLU A 358 6.39 -1.87 -3.72
N LEU A 359 6.83 -3.09 -3.98
CA LEU A 359 7.40 -3.97 -2.97
C LEU A 359 8.87 -4.30 -3.30
N LEU A 360 9.64 -4.52 -2.24
CA LEU A 360 10.96 -5.13 -2.30
C LEU A 360 10.81 -6.64 -2.09
N THR A 361 11.36 -7.43 -2.99
CA THR A 361 11.30 -8.90 -2.95
C THR A 361 12.52 -9.52 -3.60
N ASP A 362 12.73 -10.81 -3.36
CA ASP A 362 13.68 -11.58 -4.15
C ASP A 362 13.10 -11.84 -5.55
N VAL A 363 13.93 -11.69 -6.57
CA VAL A 363 13.55 -11.87 -7.97
C VAL A 363 14.54 -12.82 -8.64
N LEU A 364 14.03 -13.82 -9.36
CA LEU A 364 14.80 -14.64 -10.28
C LEU A 364 14.47 -14.24 -11.71
N ARG A 365 15.47 -13.76 -12.45
CA ARG A 365 15.32 -13.46 -13.88
C ARG A 365 15.82 -14.63 -14.70
N LEU A 366 14.95 -15.19 -15.54
CA LEU A 366 15.30 -16.19 -16.54
C LEU A 366 15.31 -15.54 -17.92
N GLN A 367 16.44 -15.60 -18.61
CA GLN A 367 16.60 -15.06 -19.95
C GLN A 367 16.80 -16.19 -20.95
N PHE A 368 15.89 -16.25 -21.93
CA PHE A 368 15.91 -17.21 -23.02
C PHE A 368 16.60 -16.56 -24.22
N HIS A 369 17.68 -17.18 -24.69
CA HIS A 369 18.53 -16.64 -25.77
C HIS A 369 18.08 -17.07 -27.17
N LEU A 370 17.25 -18.11 -27.26
CA LEU A 370 16.66 -18.54 -28.53
C LEU A 370 15.29 -17.89 -28.71
N ARG A 371 15.05 -17.33 -29.90
CA ARG A 371 13.71 -16.90 -30.31
C ARG A 371 12.93 -18.13 -30.79
N PRO A 372 11.72 -18.38 -30.28
CA PRO A 372 10.91 -19.47 -30.77
C PRO A 372 10.47 -19.20 -32.21
N GLU A 373 10.60 -20.19 -33.09
CA GLU A 373 10.11 -20.13 -34.47
C GLU A 373 8.60 -20.34 -34.48
N ILE A 374 7.84 -19.27 -34.23
CA ILE A 374 6.37 -19.29 -34.24
C ILE A 374 5.87 -18.21 -35.18
N SER A 375 4.80 -18.50 -35.93
CA SER A 375 4.13 -17.55 -36.81
C SER A 375 3.24 -16.53 -36.09
N SER A 376 3.03 -16.70 -34.78
CA SER A 376 2.18 -15.85 -33.93
C SER A 376 3.00 -15.02 -32.93
N ASP A 377 2.36 -14.04 -32.28
CA ASP A 377 2.97 -13.21 -31.24
C ASP A 377 3.56 -14.06 -30.11
N PRO A 378 4.90 -14.08 -29.92
CA PRO A 378 5.57 -14.92 -28.93
C PRO A 378 5.28 -14.50 -27.49
N THR A 379 4.68 -13.33 -27.28
CA THR A 379 4.32 -12.80 -25.96
C THR A 379 3.40 -13.74 -25.19
N TRP A 380 2.42 -14.36 -25.86
CA TRP A 380 1.49 -15.29 -25.20
C TRP A 380 2.16 -16.60 -24.77
N LEU A 381 3.09 -17.11 -25.59
CA LEU A 381 3.91 -18.26 -25.20
C LEU A 381 4.75 -17.93 -23.97
N ALA A 382 5.37 -16.75 -23.95
CA ALA A 382 6.18 -16.32 -22.83
C ALA A 382 5.37 -16.21 -21.53
N PHE A 383 4.14 -15.69 -21.58
CA PHE A 383 3.25 -15.69 -20.42
C PHE A 383 2.85 -17.12 -20.01
N ALA A 384 2.50 -17.99 -20.95
CA ALA A 384 2.15 -19.38 -20.64
C ALA A 384 3.31 -20.11 -19.95
N LEU A 385 4.54 -19.95 -20.46
CA LEU A 385 5.75 -20.48 -19.84
C LEU A 385 6.00 -19.88 -18.45
N ALA A 386 5.85 -18.57 -18.29
CA ALA A 386 6.02 -17.90 -17.01
C ALA A 386 5.06 -18.44 -15.93
N TYR A 387 3.77 -18.63 -16.28
CA TYR A 387 2.81 -19.22 -15.34
C TYR A 387 3.10 -20.70 -15.05
N ALA A 388 3.51 -21.48 -16.05
CA ALA A 388 3.92 -22.87 -15.82
C ALA A 388 5.13 -22.97 -14.87
N LEU A 389 6.10 -22.06 -15.00
CA LEU A 389 7.24 -21.98 -14.09
C LEU A 389 6.84 -21.55 -12.68
N VAL A 390 5.90 -20.62 -12.53
CA VAL A 390 5.36 -20.21 -11.22
C VAL A 390 4.68 -21.39 -10.52
N GLU A 391 3.78 -22.09 -11.20
CA GLU A 391 3.07 -23.24 -10.63
C GLU A 391 4.04 -24.38 -10.28
N GLY A 392 4.97 -24.71 -11.17
CA GLY A 392 5.98 -25.74 -10.91
C GLY A 392 6.95 -25.37 -9.78
N ALA A 393 7.34 -24.10 -9.66
CA ALA A 393 8.16 -23.61 -8.56
C ALA A 393 7.39 -23.64 -7.24
N ALA A 394 6.11 -23.26 -7.24
CA ALA A 394 5.25 -23.30 -6.06
C ALA A 394 5.11 -24.73 -5.53
N GLU A 395 4.85 -25.69 -6.42
CA GLU A 395 4.79 -27.12 -6.08
C GLU A 395 6.13 -27.63 -5.53
N THR A 396 7.25 -27.27 -6.16
CA THR A 396 8.60 -27.75 -5.77
C THR A 396 9.05 -27.15 -4.44
N LEU A 397 8.74 -25.88 -4.18
CA LEU A 397 9.11 -25.17 -2.96
C LEU A 397 8.13 -25.39 -1.80
N ASP A 398 7.02 -26.10 -2.04
CA ASP A 398 5.92 -26.31 -1.10
C ASP A 398 5.36 -24.98 -0.53
N VAL A 399 5.10 -24.04 -1.43
CA VAL A 399 4.49 -22.73 -1.11
C VAL A 399 3.22 -22.50 -1.91
N PRO A 400 2.27 -21.69 -1.43
CA PRO A 400 1.10 -21.31 -2.22
C PRO A 400 1.53 -20.62 -3.53
N ALA A 401 0.97 -21.04 -4.68
CA ALA A 401 1.26 -20.39 -5.96
C ALA A 401 0.89 -18.89 -5.98
N THR A 402 -0.03 -18.47 -5.11
CA THR A 402 -0.39 -17.06 -4.90
C THR A 402 0.72 -16.21 -4.29
N ASP A 403 1.72 -16.82 -3.68
CA ASP A 403 2.85 -16.13 -3.05
C ASP A 403 3.99 -15.87 -4.06
N LEU A 404 3.91 -16.49 -5.24
CA LEU A 404 4.81 -16.28 -6.36
C LEU A 404 4.14 -15.45 -7.46
N SER A 405 4.95 -14.70 -8.19
CA SER A 405 4.47 -13.90 -9.31
C SER A 405 5.51 -13.87 -10.42
N ALA A 406 5.05 -13.72 -11.66
CA ALA A 406 5.93 -13.59 -12.81
C ALA A 406 5.50 -12.43 -13.71
N THR A 407 6.50 -11.84 -14.34
CA THR A 407 6.34 -10.83 -15.37
C THR A 407 7.26 -11.16 -16.54
N VAL A 408 6.85 -10.81 -17.75
CA VAL A 408 7.59 -11.12 -18.97
C VAL A 408 8.13 -9.82 -19.54
N ALA A 409 9.41 -9.83 -19.88
CA ALA A 409 10.02 -8.73 -20.59
C ALA A 409 10.92 -9.20 -21.75
N TYR A 410 10.94 -8.45 -22.84
CA TYR A 410 11.95 -8.60 -23.87
C TYR A 410 13.29 -8.08 -23.35
N ALA A 411 14.36 -8.85 -23.58
CA ALA A 411 15.70 -8.41 -23.25
C ALA A 411 16.01 -7.13 -24.03
N ARG A 412 16.38 -6.06 -23.31
CA ARG A 412 16.95 -4.87 -23.94
C ARG A 412 18.35 -5.25 -24.42
N ASP A 413 18.61 -5.17 -25.72
CA ASP A 413 19.99 -5.08 -26.20
C ASP A 413 20.58 -3.79 -25.63
N GLN A 414 21.39 -3.88 -24.58
CA GLN A 414 22.07 -2.75 -23.96
C GLN A 414 23.16 -2.12 -24.86
N GLY A 415 23.02 -2.22 -26.20
CA GLY A 415 24.04 -1.80 -27.16
C GLY A 415 23.53 -1.25 -28.49
N ARG A 416 22.22 -1.16 -28.76
CA ARG A 416 21.72 -0.53 -29.98
C ARG A 416 21.07 0.81 -29.69
N ALA A 417 21.74 1.89 -30.09
CA ALA A 417 21.17 3.22 -30.18
C ALA A 417 19.86 3.18 -31.00
N ALA A 418 18.93 4.07 -30.62
CA ALA A 418 17.52 4.09 -31.01
C ALA A 418 17.19 4.33 -32.51
N GLN A 419 18.04 3.94 -33.46
CA GLN A 419 17.85 4.22 -34.89
C GLN A 419 17.43 3.03 -35.77
N ASP A 420 17.40 1.80 -35.28
CA ASP A 420 17.24 0.63 -36.18
C ASP A 420 15.95 -0.20 -36.01
N TRP A 421 14.93 0.34 -35.35
CA TRP A 421 13.64 -0.36 -35.16
C TRP A 421 12.63 -0.18 -36.31
N SER A 422 13.07 0.31 -37.48
CA SER A 422 12.20 0.54 -38.65
C SER A 422 12.23 -0.55 -39.71
N ARG A 423 12.95 -1.66 -39.46
CA ARG A 423 12.93 -2.85 -40.29
C ARG A 423 13.01 -4.07 -39.38
N ASP A 424 11.84 -4.61 -39.05
CA ASP A 424 11.55 -6.05 -38.84
C ASP A 424 10.12 -6.22 -38.31
#